data_AF-A0A318DNC3-F1
#
_entry.id   AF-A0A318DNC3-F1
#
_cell.length_a   1.000
_cell.length_b   1.000
_cell.length_c   1.000
_cell.angle_alpha   90.00
_cell.angle_beta   90.00
_cell.angle_gamma   90.00
#
_symmetry.space_group_name_H-M   'P 1'
#
loop_
_entity.id
_entity.type
_entity.pdbx_description
1 polymer ?
#
loop_
_entity_poly.entity_id
_entity_poly.type
_entity_poly.pdbx_seq_one_letter_code
_entity_poly.pdbx_strand_id
1 'polypeptide(L)'
;MHFRIDMAPAIATVRRHADDAVRHMRDAHGISLTHTLDSLGHVDRLLATWRDAGATVDAMAPSLYAYGSYAGEVLREQEPGRWIEPASAVHGDGHDPFLYVRLLDGREWRPIGSPFSR
;
A
#
# COMPACT_ATOMS: atom_id res chain seq x y z
N MET A 1 17.66 -2.52 -13.33
CA MET A 1 16.77 -3.58 -12.77
C MET A 1 15.35 -3.21 -13.13
N HIS A 2 14.67 -4.00 -13.95
CA HIS A 2 13.25 -3.80 -14.26
C HIS A 2 12.44 -4.44 -13.12
N PHE A 3 11.79 -3.59 -12.34
CA PHE A 3 10.94 -3.96 -11.23
C PHE A 3 9.66 -4.61 -11.78
N ARG A 4 9.37 -5.88 -11.41
CA ARG A 4 8.02 -6.45 -11.61
C ARG A 4 7.11 -5.98 -10.48
N ILE A 5 6.70 -4.72 -10.54
CA ILE A 5 5.70 -4.13 -9.62
C ILE A 5 4.29 -4.21 -10.25
N ASP A 6 4.13 -4.97 -11.34
CA ASP A 6 2.89 -5.02 -12.12
C ASP A 6 1.82 -5.92 -11.50
N MET A 7 2.11 -6.59 -10.38
CA MET A 7 1.19 -7.51 -9.71
C MET A 7 0.82 -7.01 -8.33
N ALA A 8 -0.47 -7.05 -8.02
CA ALA A 8 -1.00 -6.76 -6.70
C ALA A 8 -0.30 -7.61 -5.63
N PRO A 9 -0.04 -7.05 -4.43
CA PRO A 9 0.57 -7.79 -3.34
C PRO A 9 -0.37 -8.91 -2.86
N ALA A 10 0.20 -10.08 -2.58
CA ALA A 10 -0.45 -11.21 -1.91
C ALA A 10 0.19 -11.43 -0.54
N ILE A 11 -0.42 -12.25 0.34
CA ILE A 11 0.12 -12.47 1.70
C ILE A 11 1.61 -12.88 1.67
N ALA A 12 2.00 -13.69 0.69
CA ALA A 12 3.38 -14.13 0.52
C ALA A 12 4.35 -13.04 0.02
N THR A 13 3.85 -11.95 -0.57
CA THR A 13 4.68 -10.91 -1.21
C THR A 13 4.54 -9.53 -0.58
N VAL A 14 3.51 -9.27 0.23
CA VAL A 14 3.21 -7.95 0.80
C VAL A 14 4.39 -7.35 1.56
N ARG A 15 5.11 -8.15 2.35
CA ARG A 15 6.32 -7.69 3.05
C ARG A 15 7.43 -7.25 2.10
N ARG A 16 7.61 -7.95 0.97
CA ARG A 16 8.59 -7.55 -0.05
C ARG A 16 8.21 -6.22 -0.70
N HIS A 17 6.92 -6.00 -0.97
CA HIS A 17 6.44 -4.71 -1.48
C HIS A 17 6.68 -3.58 -0.47
N ALA A 18 6.48 -3.83 0.82
CA ALA A 18 6.81 -2.88 1.88
C ALA A 18 8.32 -2.56 1.91
N ASP A 19 9.19 -3.56 1.82
CA ASP A 19 10.65 -3.37 1.76
C ASP A 19 11.07 -2.57 0.51
N ASP A 20 10.40 -2.79 -0.63
CA ASP A 20 10.65 -2.04 -1.86
C ASP A 20 10.25 -0.56 -1.72
N ALA A 21 9.18 -0.25 -0.97
CA ALA A 21 8.84 1.13 -0.62
C ALA A 21 9.93 1.80 0.24
N VAL A 22 10.47 1.08 1.25
CA VAL A 22 11.57 1.57 2.09
C VAL A 22 12.82 1.85 1.25
N ARG A 23 13.16 0.94 0.33
CA ARG A 23 14.30 1.12 -0.59
C ARG A 23 14.08 2.31 -1.50
N HIS A 24 12.93 2.40 -2.16
CA HIS A 24 12.62 3.49 -3.06
C HIS A 24 12.67 4.85 -2.33
N MET A 25 12.05 4.95 -1.15
CA MET A 25 12.04 6.20 -0.39
C MET A 25 13.45 6.67 0.01
N ARG A 26 14.31 5.74 0.43
CA ARG A 26 15.71 6.03 0.73
C ARG A 26 16.47 6.44 -0.52
N ASP A 27 16.35 5.68 -1.60
CA ASP A 27 17.21 5.82 -2.77
C ASP A 27 16.79 7.02 -3.65
N ALA A 28 15.49 7.32 -3.75
CA ALA A 28 14.96 8.41 -4.57
C ALA A 28 14.77 9.73 -3.80
N HIS A 29 14.53 9.67 -2.49
CA HIS A 29 14.19 10.86 -1.69
C HIS A 29 15.12 11.09 -0.48
N GLY A 30 16.05 10.18 -0.19
CA GLY A 30 16.94 10.31 0.97
C GLY A 30 16.22 10.16 2.32
N ILE A 31 14.98 9.66 2.31
CA ILE A 31 14.13 9.54 3.50
C ILE A 31 14.15 8.10 4.00
N SER A 32 14.40 7.92 5.29
CA SER A 32 14.33 6.61 5.93
C SER A 32 12.95 6.37 6.52
N LEU A 33 12.28 5.34 6.05
CA LEU A 33 11.00 4.86 6.59
C LEU A 33 11.27 3.89 7.75
N THR A 34 10.75 4.21 8.94
CA THR A 34 11.14 3.57 10.22
C THR A 34 10.12 2.58 10.78
N HIS A 35 9.13 2.16 9.99
CA HIS A 35 8.00 1.33 10.42
C HIS A 35 7.19 1.93 11.59
N THR A 36 7.11 3.26 11.66
CA THR A 36 6.33 3.99 12.67
C THR A 36 5.15 4.73 12.05
N LEU A 37 4.14 5.07 12.85
CA LEU A 37 3.03 5.93 12.38
C LEU A 37 3.53 7.27 11.82
N ASP A 38 4.53 7.88 12.45
CA ASP A 38 5.12 9.14 11.97
C ASP A 38 5.67 9.03 10.55
N SER A 39 6.26 7.88 10.21
CA SER A 39 6.83 7.65 8.89
C SER A 39 5.78 7.58 7.76
N LEU A 40 4.51 7.32 8.09
CA LEU A 40 3.41 7.37 7.13
C LEU A 40 3.19 8.78 6.59
N GLY A 41 3.49 9.81 7.38
CA GLY A 41 3.41 11.20 6.91
C GLY A 41 4.36 11.51 5.75
N HIS A 42 5.47 10.78 5.60
CA HIS A 42 6.33 10.91 4.42
C HIS A 42 5.72 10.26 3.18
N VAL A 43 5.06 9.12 3.36
CA VAL A 43 4.36 8.41 2.29
C VAL A 43 3.20 9.25 1.77
N ASP A 44 2.36 9.80 2.66
CA ASP A 44 1.23 10.64 2.28
C ASP A 44 1.65 11.87 1.47
N ARG A 45 2.73 12.54 1.88
CA ARG A 45 3.26 13.71 1.15
C ARG A 45 3.75 13.34 -0.25
N LEU A 46 4.40 12.18 -0.40
CA LEU A 46 4.88 11.71 -1.70
C LEU A 46 3.69 11.41 -2.64
N LEU A 47 2.70 10.67 -2.15
CA LEU A 47 1.51 10.33 -2.94
C LEU A 47 0.71 11.59 -3.33
N ALA A 48 0.59 12.55 -2.40
CA ALA A 48 -0.02 13.85 -2.68
C ALA A 48 0.75 14.60 -3.77
N THR A 49 2.08 14.61 -3.72
CA THR A 49 2.93 15.26 -4.73
C THR A 49 2.69 14.69 -6.13
N TRP A 50 2.60 13.36 -6.26
CA TRP A 50 2.32 12.71 -7.55
C TRP A 50 0.92 12.99 -8.07
N ARG A 51 -0.08 12.93 -7.18
CA ARG A 51 -1.46 13.27 -7.53
C ARG A 51 -1.56 14.72 -8.00
N ASP A 52 -0.93 15.64 -7.29
CA ASP A 52 -0.95 17.07 -7.63
C ASP A 52 -0.18 17.37 -8.94
N ALA A 53 0.78 16.51 -9.29
CA ALA A 53 1.45 16.51 -10.61
C ALA A 53 0.62 15.86 -11.74
N GLY A 54 -0.60 15.41 -11.45
CA GLY A 54 -1.51 14.82 -12.44
C GLY A 54 -1.24 13.36 -12.77
N ALA A 55 -0.53 12.62 -11.91
CA ALA A 55 -0.33 11.18 -12.11
C ALA A 55 -1.68 10.44 -12.08
N THR A 56 -1.90 9.56 -13.06
CA THR A 56 -3.10 8.71 -13.08
C THR A 56 -2.95 7.57 -12.08
N VAL A 57 -4.09 7.03 -11.64
CA VAL A 57 -4.12 5.90 -10.72
C VAL A 57 -3.41 4.69 -11.32
N ASP A 58 -3.61 4.41 -12.60
CA ASP A 58 -2.92 3.31 -13.30
C ASP A 58 -1.41 3.51 -13.32
N ALA A 59 -0.94 4.74 -13.54
CA ALA A 59 0.49 5.06 -13.50
C ALA A 59 1.06 4.96 -12.07
N MET A 60 0.23 5.21 -11.05
CA MET A 60 0.61 5.10 -9.64
C MET A 60 0.43 3.70 -9.06
N ALA A 61 -0.33 2.80 -9.70
CA ALA A 61 -0.70 1.50 -9.15
C ALA A 61 0.50 0.70 -8.62
N PRO A 62 1.64 0.62 -9.33
CA PRO A 62 2.83 -0.03 -8.79
C PRO A 62 3.31 0.56 -7.47
N SER A 63 3.35 1.88 -7.39
CA SER A 63 3.78 2.59 -6.19
C SER A 63 2.75 2.46 -5.07
N LEU A 64 1.46 2.49 -5.39
CA LEU A 64 0.38 2.25 -4.43
C LEU A 64 0.47 0.85 -3.82
N TYR A 65 0.88 -0.16 -4.59
CA TYR A 65 1.15 -1.50 -4.05
C TYR A 65 2.30 -1.48 -3.04
N ALA A 66 3.42 -0.84 -3.37
CA ALA A 66 4.57 -0.75 -2.49
C ALA A 66 4.25 0.03 -1.19
N TYR A 67 3.77 1.26 -1.34
CA TYR A 67 3.48 2.15 -0.21
C TYR A 67 2.28 1.72 0.60
N GLY A 68 1.27 1.15 -0.04
CA GLY A 68 0.13 0.53 0.63
C GLY A 68 0.55 -0.69 1.47
N SER A 69 1.45 -1.53 0.95
CA SER A 69 2.02 -2.64 1.72
C SER A 69 2.81 -2.14 2.92
N TYR A 70 3.61 -1.08 2.75
CA TYR A 70 4.34 -0.46 3.86
C TYR A 70 3.41 0.07 4.95
N ALA A 71 2.39 0.85 4.57
CA ALA A 71 1.43 1.40 5.51
C ALA A 71 0.67 0.32 6.27
N GLY A 72 0.30 -0.77 5.59
CA GLY A 72 -0.35 -1.89 6.26
C GLY A 72 0.56 -2.66 7.21
N GLU A 73 1.85 -2.86 6.89
CA GLU A 73 2.80 -3.44 7.86
C GLU A 73 2.94 -2.54 9.10
N VAL A 74 3.04 -1.22 8.94
CA VAL A 74 3.06 -0.28 10.08
C VAL A 74 1.81 -0.44 10.93
N LEU A 75 0.61 -0.47 10.32
CA LEU A 75 -0.64 -0.62 11.06
C LEU A 75 -0.73 -1.96 11.82
N ARG A 76 -0.21 -3.04 11.21
CA ARG A 76 -0.19 -4.38 11.79
C ARG A 76 0.75 -4.52 12.99
N GLU A 77 1.71 -3.61 13.12
CA GLU A 77 2.67 -3.55 14.23
C GLU A 77 2.15 -2.72 15.42
N GLN A 78 1.30 -1.71 15.19
CA GLN A 78 0.80 -0.81 16.24
C GLN A 78 -0.35 -1.42 17.06
N GLU A 79 -1.24 -2.13 16.39
CA GLU A 79 -2.21 -3.04 16.99
C GLU A 79 -2.03 -4.37 16.25
N PRO A 80 -2.20 -5.55 16.89
CA PRO A 80 -1.97 -6.85 16.24
C PRO A 80 -3.08 -7.19 15.23
N GLY A 81 -3.24 -6.31 14.24
CA GLY A 81 -4.06 -6.49 13.06
C GLY A 81 -3.49 -7.59 12.18
N ARG A 82 -4.22 -7.93 11.13
CA ARG A 82 -3.86 -9.00 10.22
C ARG A 82 -4.14 -8.57 8.79
N TRP A 83 -3.25 -8.92 7.89
CA TRP A 83 -3.57 -8.90 6.47
C TRP A 83 -4.64 -9.94 6.19
N ILE A 84 -5.66 -9.54 5.44
CA ILE A 84 -6.77 -10.38 5.02
C ILE A 84 -6.83 -10.37 3.50
N GLU A 85 -7.00 -11.56 2.93
CA GLU A 85 -7.30 -11.72 1.51
C GLU A 85 -8.78 -11.40 1.25
N PRO A 86 -9.11 -10.67 0.17
CA PRO A 86 -10.51 -10.46 -0.21
C PRO A 86 -11.17 -11.80 -0.56
N ALA A 87 -12.46 -11.94 -0.22
CA ALA A 87 -13.19 -13.20 -0.35
C ALA A 87 -13.36 -13.68 -1.81
N SER A 88 -13.25 -12.77 -2.78
CA SER A 88 -13.30 -13.08 -4.21
C SER A 88 -12.11 -12.46 -4.92
N ALA A 89 -11.17 -13.30 -5.34
CA ALA A 89 -10.10 -12.95 -6.29
C ALA A 89 -10.61 -12.91 -7.74
N VAL A 90 -11.89 -12.63 -7.96
CA VAL A 90 -12.46 -12.49 -9.30
C VAL A 90 -12.06 -11.11 -9.80
N HIS A 91 -11.13 -11.07 -10.76
CA HIS A 91 -10.85 -9.84 -11.48
C HIS A 91 -12.11 -9.48 -12.30
N GLY A 92 -12.85 -8.45 -11.89
CA GLY A 92 -13.82 -7.77 -12.77
C GLY A 92 -15.21 -7.45 -12.20
N ASP A 93 -15.54 -7.83 -10.97
CA ASP A 93 -16.88 -7.61 -10.36
C ASP A 93 -16.95 -6.42 -9.39
N GLY A 94 -15.96 -5.52 -9.41
CA GLY A 94 -16.01 -4.27 -8.63
C GLY A 94 -15.84 -4.46 -7.12
N HIS A 95 -15.54 -5.68 -6.67
CA HIS A 95 -15.07 -5.93 -5.30
C HIS A 95 -13.56 -5.77 -5.23
N ASP A 96 -13.13 -5.05 -4.19
CA ASP A 96 -11.76 -4.63 -3.92
C ASP A 96 -10.78 -5.82 -3.99
N PRO A 97 -9.94 -5.92 -5.05
CA PRO A 97 -9.10 -7.08 -5.30
C PRO A 97 -7.84 -7.11 -4.42
N PHE A 98 -7.68 -6.16 -3.49
CA PHE A 98 -6.46 -5.96 -2.72
C PHE A 98 -6.53 -6.52 -1.31
N LEU A 99 -5.36 -6.87 -0.77
CA LEU A 99 -5.19 -7.12 0.65
C LEU A 99 -5.64 -5.90 1.46
N TYR A 100 -6.28 -6.17 2.59
CA TYR A 100 -6.64 -5.14 3.56
C TYR A 100 -6.18 -5.57 4.96
N VAL A 101 -5.98 -4.60 5.84
CA VAL A 101 -5.65 -4.85 7.24
C VAL A 101 -6.93 -4.82 8.06
N ARG A 102 -7.19 -5.89 8.81
CA ARG A 102 -8.23 -5.89 9.86
C ARG A 102 -7.57 -5.68 11.21
N LEU A 103 -7.96 -4.62 11.91
CA LEU A 103 -7.52 -4.29 13.26
C LEU A 103 -8.27 -5.15 14.30
N LEU A 104 -7.79 -5.16 15.55
CA LEU A 104 -8.38 -5.98 16.61
C LEU A 104 -9.83 -5.63 16.93
N ASP A 105 -10.16 -4.34 16.86
CA ASP A 105 -11.50 -3.82 17.10
C ASP A 105 -12.47 -4.05 15.92
N GLY A 106 -12.02 -4.75 14.88
CA GLY A 106 -12.81 -5.08 13.70
C GLY A 106 -12.81 -4.00 12.62
N ARG A 107 -12.18 -2.83 12.85
CA ARG A 107 -12.00 -1.83 11.78
C ARG A 107 -11.16 -2.41 10.64
N GLU A 108 -11.51 -2.05 9.42
CA GLU A 108 -10.80 -2.44 8.22
C GLU A 108 -10.10 -1.22 7.60
N TRP A 109 -8.84 -1.41 7.22
CA TRP A 109 -8.06 -0.44 6.48
C TRP A 109 -7.66 -1.00 5.12
N ARG A 110 -7.96 -0.25 4.05
CA ARG A 110 -7.70 -0.63 2.66
C ARG A 110 -6.64 0.30 2.08
N PRO A 111 -5.50 -0.22 1.60
CA PRO A 111 -4.44 0.62 1.04
C PRO A 111 -4.88 1.36 -0.23
N ILE A 112 -5.66 0.66 -1.06
CA ILE A 112 -6.37 1.22 -2.20
C ILE A 112 -7.84 1.14 -1.79
N GLY A 113 -8.34 2.19 -1.14
CA GLY A 113 -9.78 2.30 -0.91
C GLY A 113 -10.51 2.31 -2.25
N SER A 114 -11.83 2.15 -2.24
CA SER A 114 -12.65 2.56 -3.37
C SER A 114 -13.00 4.05 -3.24
N PRO A 115 -12.28 4.95 -3.94
CA PRO A 115 -12.86 6.21 -4.38
C PRO A 115 -13.57 6.05 -5.75
N PHE A 116 -13.58 4.84 -6.33
CA PHE A 116 -14.02 4.58 -7.71
C PHE A 116 -15.47 4.06 -7.84
N SER A 117 -16.24 4.01 -6.75
CA SER A 117 -17.69 3.74 -6.80
C SER A 117 -18.54 5.01 -6.96
N ARG A 118 -18.00 6.09 -7.55
CA ARG A 118 -18.79 7.25 -7.93
C ARG A 118 -18.49 7.71 -9.35
#